data_AF-A0A952UGZ8-F1
#
_entry.id   AF-A0A952UGZ8-F1
#
_cell.length_a   1.000
_cell.length_b   1.000
_cell.length_c   1.000
_cell.angle_alpha   90.00
_cell.angle_beta   90.00
_cell.angle_gamma   90.00
#
_symmetry.space_group_name_H-M   'P 1'
#
loop_
_entity.id
_entity.type
_entity.pdbx_description
1 polymer ?
#
loop_
_entity_poly.entity_id
_entity_poly.type
_entity_poly.pdbx_seq_one_letter_code
_entity_poly.pdbx_strand_id
1 'polypeptide(L)'
;MSLTEIVTVLFTAYITVDMAKYLRSGELRTDFWAFRTLKRWRWVGAVAACLFLAAATFAIGITLYSLAGPLARWSWLLLLQSPAHPEPQAGNLMTAGIKIPWFALAFFPLLALNIPRLAKREEEVFRHRIRSVPQAMLKSVKFGFVHAVVGVPLGFCVALILPGLVFSWVYTKGGTRLSTAWHATYNYIILVVAFTFLYGLPFLGQLTTRQN
;
A
#
# COMPACT_ATOMS: atom_id res chain seq x y z
N MET A 1 -7.35 12.69 23.74
CA MET A 1 -6.79 12.23 22.46
C MET A 1 -5.39 11.70 22.74
N SER A 2 -5.10 10.45 22.38
CA SER A 2 -3.78 9.84 22.54
C SER A 2 -2.77 10.41 21.54
N LEU A 3 -1.47 10.24 21.80
CA LEU A 3 -0.44 10.68 20.86
C LEU A 3 -0.55 9.96 19.51
N THR A 4 -0.88 8.67 19.51
CA THR A 4 -1.15 7.90 18.29
C THR A 4 -2.29 8.52 17.47
N GLU A 5 -3.39 8.93 18.12
CA GLU A 5 -4.52 9.58 17.45
C GLU A 5 -4.11 10.93 16.84
N ILE A 6 -3.36 11.76 17.57
CA ILE A 6 -2.88 13.05 17.09
C ILE A 6 -2.02 12.85 15.83
N VAL A 7 -1.03 11.97 15.89
CA VAL A 7 -0.16 11.65 14.75
C VAL A 7 -0.97 11.11 13.57
N THR A 8 -1.94 10.24 13.84
CA THR A 8 -2.82 9.65 12.83
C THR A 8 -3.64 10.72 12.11
N VAL A 9 -4.24 11.66 12.85
CA VAL A 9 -5.02 12.76 12.28
C VAL A 9 -4.14 13.72 11.49
N LEU A 10 -2.99 14.13 12.04
CA LEU A 10 -2.06 15.04 11.35
C LEU A 10 -1.53 14.43 10.05
N PHE A 11 -1.14 13.15 10.09
CA PHE A 11 -0.67 12.44 8.89
C PHE A 11 -1.79 12.29 7.85
N THR A 12 -3.00 11.93 8.28
CA THR A 12 -4.17 11.82 7.41
C THR A 12 -4.52 13.16 6.76
N ALA A 13 -4.50 14.26 7.51
CA ALA A 13 -4.72 15.59 6.99
C ALA A 13 -3.64 15.97 5.98
N TYR A 14 -2.37 15.76 6.32
CA TYR A 14 -1.23 16.02 5.44
C TYR A 14 -1.35 15.27 4.10
N ILE A 15 -1.56 13.94 4.13
CA ILE A 15 -1.66 13.14 2.91
C ILE A 15 -2.89 13.52 2.09
N THR A 16 -4.01 13.85 2.73
CA THR A 16 -5.23 14.30 2.04
C THR A 16 -5.01 15.63 1.31
N VAL A 17 -4.35 16.58 1.95
CA VAL A 17 -3.99 17.87 1.34
C VAL A 17 -3.03 17.66 0.17
N ASP A 18 -1.99 16.84 0.32
CA ASP A 18 -1.06 16.52 -0.78
C ASP A 18 -1.78 15.86 -1.97
N MET A 19 -2.66 14.90 -1.69
CA MET A 19 -3.47 14.24 -2.72
C MET A 19 -4.42 15.21 -3.45
N ALA A 20 -5.04 16.14 -2.71
CA ALA A 20 -5.92 17.16 -3.29
C ALA A 20 -5.14 18.18 -4.13
N LYS A 21 -3.94 18.56 -3.70
CA LYS A 21 -3.03 19.41 -4.49
C LYS A 21 -2.64 18.74 -5.81
N TYR A 22 -2.37 17.44 -5.80
CA TYR A 22 -2.09 16.69 -7.02
C TYR A 22 -3.25 16.69 -8.02
N LEU A 23 -4.51 16.57 -7.56
CA LEU A 23 -5.66 16.67 -8.48
C LEU A 23 -5.70 18.02 -9.22
N ARG A 24 -5.16 19.08 -8.60
CA ARG A 24 -5.10 20.43 -9.18
C ARG A 24 -3.85 20.68 -10.04
N SER A 25 -2.83 19.82 -9.99
CA SER A 25 -1.57 20.05 -10.73
C SER A 25 -1.67 19.73 -12.22
N GLY A 26 -2.73 19.03 -12.66
CA GLY A 26 -2.88 18.57 -14.05
C GLY A 26 -1.98 17.38 -14.41
N GLU A 27 -1.14 16.89 -13.49
CA GLU A 27 -0.23 15.76 -13.71
C GLU A 27 -0.95 14.41 -13.78
N LEU A 28 -2.22 14.35 -13.37
CA LEU A 28 -3.00 13.13 -13.31
C LEU A 28 -3.01 12.37 -14.64
N ARG A 29 -3.22 13.07 -15.75
CA ARG A 29 -3.21 12.44 -17.08
C ARG A 29 -1.84 11.83 -17.40
N THR A 30 -0.75 12.49 -17.00
CA THR A 30 0.62 12.07 -17.25
C THR A 30 1.01 10.83 -16.46
N ASP A 31 0.55 10.69 -15.22
CA ASP A 31 0.89 9.51 -14.42
C ASP A 31 0.03 8.30 -14.82
N PHE A 32 -1.25 8.51 -15.18
CA PHE A 32 -2.07 7.45 -15.76
C PHE A 32 -1.56 6.95 -17.13
N TRP A 33 -0.72 7.72 -17.82
CA TRP A 33 -0.07 7.24 -19.03
C TRP A 33 0.86 6.06 -18.80
N ALA A 34 1.30 5.78 -17.57
CA ALA A 34 2.05 4.57 -17.25
C ALA A 34 1.33 3.31 -17.75
N PHE A 35 0.01 3.23 -17.56
CA PHE A 35 -0.79 2.07 -17.95
C PHE A 35 -0.82 1.76 -19.45
N ARG A 36 -0.48 2.74 -20.30
CA ARG A 36 -0.36 2.51 -21.75
C ARG A 36 0.79 1.56 -22.12
N THR A 37 1.71 1.26 -21.19
CA THR A 37 2.76 0.24 -21.40
C THR A 37 2.21 -1.19 -21.34
N LEU A 38 1.04 -1.40 -20.72
CA LEU A 38 0.33 -2.68 -20.69
C LEU A 38 -0.63 -2.73 -21.89
N LYS A 39 -0.36 -3.61 -22.86
CA LYS A 39 -1.19 -3.79 -24.06
C LYS A 39 -1.91 -5.13 -24.03
N ARG A 40 -3.24 -5.12 -24.25
CA ARG A 40 -4.09 -6.32 -24.45
C ARG A 40 -3.81 -7.41 -23.40
N TRP A 41 -3.32 -8.58 -23.82
CA TRP A 41 -3.02 -9.74 -22.97
C TRP A 41 -2.04 -9.48 -21.83
N ARG A 42 -1.16 -8.47 -21.96
CA ARG A 42 -0.28 -8.06 -20.85
C ARG A 42 -1.04 -7.52 -19.65
N TRP A 43 -2.25 -7.00 -19.83
CA TRP A 43 -3.12 -6.61 -18.72
C TRP A 43 -3.57 -7.80 -17.90
N VAL A 44 -4.06 -8.85 -18.56
CA VAL A 44 -4.52 -10.07 -17.88
C VAL A 44 -3.38 -10.69 -17.09
N GLY A 45 -2.20 -10.81 -17.72
CA GLY A 45 -1.01 -11.31 -17.04
C GLY A 45 -0.57 -10.44 -15.87
N ALA A 46 -0.57 -9.10 -16.02
CA ALA A 46 -0.20 -8.18 -14.95
C ALA A 46 -1.18 -8.23 -13.77
N VAL A 47 -2.50 -8.23 -14.03
CA VAL A 47 -3.52 -8.32 -12.98
C VAL A 47 -3.42 -9.66 -12.25
N ALA A 48 -3.35 -10.78 -12.97
CA ALA A 48 -3.21 -12.09 -12.36
C ALA A 48 -1.94 -12.21 -11.51
N ALA A 49 -0.80 -11.73 -12.03
CA ALA A 49 0.46 -11.74 -11.30
C ALA A 49 0.42 -10.82 -10.07
N CYS A 50 -0.18 -9.63 -10.17
CA CYS A 50 -0.34 -8.72 -9.03
C CYS A 50 -1.33 -9.27 -7.98
N LEU A 51 -2.38 -9.99 -8.38
CA LEU A 51 -3.29 -10.68 -7.47
C LEU A 51 -2.55 -11.76 -6.68
N PHE A 52 -1.81 -12.62 -7.38
CA PHE A 52 -0.99 -13.65 -6.74
C PHE A 52 0.06 -13.02 -5.82
N LEU A 53 0.74 -11.97 -6.28
CA LEU A 53 1.73 -11.24 -5.50
C LEU A 53 1.15 -10.62 -4.24
N ALA A 54 -0.05 -10.04 -4.31
CA ALA A 54 -0.76 -9.51 -3.14
C ALA A 54 -1.09 -10.64 -2.15
N ALA A 55 -1.68 -11.74 -2.64
CA ALA A 55 -1.99 -12.89 -1.81
C ALA A 55 -0.74 -13.48 -1.12
N ALA A 56 0.36 -13.65 -1.85
CA ALA A 56 1.63 -14.13 -1.33
C ALA A 56 2.21 -13.15 -0.28
N THR A 57 2.16 -11.85 -0.55
CA THR A 57 2.66 -10.83 0.39
C THR A 57 1.85 -10.84 1.69
N PHE A 58 0.52 -10.92 1.62
CA PHE A 58 -0.32 -11.03 2.81
C PHE A 58 -0.10 -12.35 3.54
N ALA A 59 -0.02 -13.48 2.84
CA ALA A 59 0.22 -14.78 3.46
C ALA A 59 1.55 -14.82 4.22
N ILE A 60 2.64 -14.34 3.61
CA ILE A 60 3.96 -14.23 4.25
C ILE A 60 3.88 -13.24 5.43
N GLY A 61 3.29 -12.06 5.21
CA GLY A 61 3.17 -11.03 6.24
C GLY A 61 2.40 -11.51 7.48
N ILE A 62 1.25 -12.15 7.29
CA ILE A 62 0.43 -12.75 8.35
C ILE A 62 1.20 -13.88 9.05
N THR A 63 1.89 -14.73 8.30
CA THR A 63 2.70 -15.83 8.86
C THR A 63 3.81 -15.28 9.76
N LEU A 64 4.58 -14.30 9.27
CA LEU A 64 5.63 -13.65 10.05
C LEU A 64 5.05 -12.91 11.26
N TYR A 65 3.98 -12.15 11.07
CA TYR A 65 3.30 -11.44 12.16
C TYR A 65 2.81 -12.41 13.24
N SER A 66 2.27 -13.56 12.86
CA SER A 66 1.69 -14.52 13.80
C SER A 66 2.76 -15.37 14.49
N LEU A 67 3.79 -15.82 13.77
CA LEU A 67 4.71 -16.88 14.22
C LEU A 67 6.11 -16.40 14.58
N ALA A 68 6.62 -15.29 14.01
CA ALA A 68 8.02 -14.87 14.18
C ALA A 68 8.27 -14.01 15.44
N GLY A 69 7.36 -14.09 16.42
CA GLY A 69 7.52 -13.47 17.74
C GLY A 69 7.30 -11.95 17.79
N PRO A 70 7.63 -11.30 18.93
CA PRO A 70 7.31 -9.89 19.18
C PRO A 70 7.94 -8.91 18.19
N LEU A 71 9.17 -9.20 17.73
CA LEU A 71 9.88 -8.34 16.77
C LEU A 71 9.13 -8.21 15.44
N ALA A 72 8.52 -9.29 14.94
CA ALA A 72 7.77 -9.24 13.68
C ALA A 72 6.49 -8.41 13.78
N ARG A 73 5.91 -8.29 14.99
CA ARG A 73 4.73 -7.47 15.28
C ARG A 73 5.09 -6.03 15.61
N TRP A 74 6.37 -5.74 15.84
CA TRP A 74 6.81 -4.44 16.30
C TRP A 74 6.61 -3.35 15.24
N SER A 75 6.19 -2.18 15.70
CA SER A 75 6.07 -0.93 14.96
C SER A 75 6.40 0.22 15.90
N TRP A 76 7.02 1.30 15.41
CA TRP A 76 7.33 2.45 16.25
C TRP A 76 6.07 3.14 16.78
N LEU A 77 4.91 2.94 16.13
CA LEU A 77 3.62 3.45 16.61
C LEU A 77 3.24 2.89 17.99
N LEU A 78 3.77 1.72 18.36
CA LEU A 78 3.58 1.13 19.69
C LEU A 78 4.17 2.02 20.80
N LEU A 79 5.20 2.82 20.50
CA LEU A 79 5.79 3.76 21.45
C LEU A 79 4.86 4.94 21.78
N LEU A 80 3.85 5.18 20.95
CA LEU A 80 2.86 6.25 21.14
C LEU A 80 1.55 5.77 21.78
N GLN A 81 1.38 4.44 21.91
CA GLN A 81 0.17 3.86 22.47
C GLN A 81 0.07 4.18 23.96
N SER A 82 -1.15 4.47 24.41
CA SER A 82 -1.41 4.69 25.83
C SER A 82 -1.23 3.38 26.59
N PRO A 83 -0.59 3.38 27.78
CA PRO A 83 -0.47 2.19 28.64
C PRO A 83 -1.82 1.53 28.96
N ALA A 84 -2.93 2.28 28.86
CA ALA A 84 -4.29 1.78 29.05
C ALA A 84 -4.81 0.87 27.91
N HIS A 85 -4.12 0.83 26.76
CA HIS A 85 -4.45 -0.03 25.62
C HIS A 85 -3.21 -0.87 25.23
N PRO A 86 -2.94 -1.97 25.95
CA PRO A 86 -1.69 -2.72 25.84
C PRO A 86 -1.60 -3.61 24.59
N GLU A 87 -2.70 -3.81 23.85
CA GLU A 87 -2.69 -4.67 22.68
C GLU A 87 -2.08 -3.96 21.46
N PRO A 88 -1.00 -4.53 20.86
CA PRO A 88 -0.39 -3.99 19.66
C PRO A 88 -1.38 -4.00 18.49
N GLN A 89 -2.11 -2.90 18.29
CA GLN A 89 -2.84 -2.73 17.04
C GLN A 89 -1.82 -2.49 15.93
N ALA A 90 -1.66 -3.48 15.04
CA ALA A 90 -0.92 -3.31 13.80
C ALA A 90 -1.42 -2.03 13.10
N GLY A 91 -0.56 -1.02 13.06
CA GLY A 91 -0.86 0.29 12.52
C GLY A 91 -0.38 0.41 11.08
N ASN A 92 -1.06 1.26 10.30
CA ASN A 92 -0.52 1.81 9.07
C ASN A 92 -1.12 3.21 8.90
N LEU A 93 -0.27 4.24 9.00
CA LEU A 93 -0.70 5.62 8.89
C LEU A 93 -1.30 5.95 7.51
N MET A 94 -0.89 5.24 6.46
CA MET A 94 -1.43 5.42 5.11
C MET A 94 -2.89 4.99 4.98
N THR A 95 -3.35 4.08 5.83
CA THR A 95 -4.76 3.60 5.82
C THR A 95 -5.58 4.19 6.96
N ALA A 96 -5.03 5.15 7.71
CA ALA A 96 -5.72 5.81 8.81
C ALA A 96 -7.04 6.47 8.38
N GLY A 97 -7.02 7.25 7.29
CA GLY A 97 -8.20 7.91 6.75
C GLY A 97 -9.30 6.93 6.31
N ILE A 98 -8.93 5.70 5.96
CA ILE A 98 -9.88 4.64 5.58
C ILE A 98 -10.68 4.14 6.79
N LYS A 99 -10.22 4.32 8.03
CA LYS A 99 -10.93 3.85 9.23
C LYS A 99 -11.98 4.84 9.74
N ILE A 100 -12.08 6.02 9.13
CA ILE A 100 -13.03 7.08 9.52
C ILE A 100 -14.24 7.00 8.56
N PRO A 101 -15.44 6.53 8.98
CA PRO A 101 -16.48 6.05 8.05
C PRO A 101 -16.87 7.01 6.91
N TRP A 102 -17.38 8.19 7.26
CA TRP A 102 -17.81 9.19 6.26
C TRP A 102 -16.65 9.80 5.48
N PHE A 103 -15.50 9.96 6.14
CA PHE A 103 -14.30 10.47 5.50
C PHE A 103 -13.71 9.44 4.52
N ALA A 104 -13.83 8.15 4.79
CA ALA A 104 -13.35 7.08 3.93
C ALA A 104 -14.02 7.11 2.55
N LEU A 105 -15.30 7.49 2.48
CA LEU A 105 -16.02 7.65 1.20
C LEU A 105 -15.38 8.71 0.29
N ALA A 106 -14.78 9.76 0.86
CA ALA A 106 -14.03 10.77 0.10
C ALA A 106 -12.55 10.36 -0.09
N PHE A 107 -11.96 9.75 0.94
CA PHE A 107 -10.56 9.37 0.97
C PHE A 107 -10.23 8.24 -0.02
N PHE A 108 -11.09 7.24 -0.18
CA PHE A 108 -10.88 6.12 -1.11
C PHE A 108 -10.75 6.58 -2.57
N PRO A 109 -11.71 7.33 -3.15
CA PRO A 109 -11.58 7.85 -4.50
C PRO A 109 -10.35 8.76 -4.66
N LEU A 110 -10.08 9.60 -3.66
CA LEU A 110 -8.92 10.50 -3.68
C LEU A 110 -7.59 9.72 -3.71
N LEU A 111 -7.47 8.68 -2.88
CA LEU A 111 -6.33 7.78 -2.85
C LEU A 111 -6.21 6.98 -4.15
N ALA A 112 -7.32 6.44 -4.67
CA ALA A 112 -7.37 5.72 -5.94
C ALA A 112 -6.77 6.57 -7.07
N LEU A 113 -7.21 7.83 -7.21
CA LEU A 113 -6.68 8.75 -8.23
C LEU A 113 -5.18 9.07 -8.04
N ASN A 114 -4.68 9.00 -6.81
CA ASN A 114 -3.29 9.28 -6.47
C ASN A 114 -2.34 8.08 -6.60
N ILE A 115 -2.86 6.84 -6.62
CA ILE A 115 -2.05 5.61 -6.69
C ILE A 115 -0.98 5.67 -7.79
N PRO A 116 -1.25 6.11 -9.03
CA PRO A 116 -0.24 6.12 -10.08
C PRO A 116 0.94 7.06 -9.77
N ARG A 117 0.67 8.23 -9.17
CA ARG A 117 1.72 9.17 -8.74
C ARG A 117 2.56 8.57 -7.62
N LEU A 118 1.89 8.02 -6.60
CA LEU A 118 2.58 7.43 -5.45
C LEU A 118 3.50 6.28 -5.90
N ALA A 119 2.96 5.37 -6.72
CA ALA A 119 3.74 4.29 -7.32
C ALA A 119 4.93 4.85 -8.11
N LYS A 120 4.71 5.83 -8.99
CA LYS A 120 5.79 6.44 -9.78
C LYS A 120 6.92 7.00 -8.92
N ARG A 121 6.59 7.77 -7.88
CA ARG A 121 7.58 8.33 -6.94
C ARG A 121 8.40 7.24 -6.26
N GLU A 122 7.76 6.19 -5.80
CA GLU A 122 8.45 5.04 -5.19
C GLU A 122 9.32 4.31 -6.21
N GLU A 123 8.85 4.10 -7.44
CA GLU A 123 9.64 3.47 -8.50
C GLU A 123 10.87 4.31 -8.91
N GLU A 124 10.73 5.63 -8.95
CA GLU A 124 11.86 6.55 -9.20
C GLU A 124 12.92 6.47 -8.09
N VAL A 125 12.51 6.36 -6.83
CA VAL A 125 13.45 6.24 -5.70
C VAL A 125 14.09 4.84 -5.66
N PHE A 126 13.28 3.79 -5.71
CA PHE A 126 13.71 2.43 -5.40
C PHE A 126 14.10 1.60 -6.63
N ARG A 127 13.87 2.06 -7.87
CA ARG A 127 14.18 1.25 -9.07
C ARG A 127 15.07 1.95 -10.08
N HIS A 128 15.07 3.27 -10.09
CA HIS A 128 15.95 4.03 -10.98
C HIS A 128 17.42 3.56 -10.87
N ARG A 129 18.06 3.32 -12.02
CA ARG A 129 19.46 2.86 -12.16
C ARG A 129 19.77 1.46 -11.61
N ILE A 130 18.79 0.58 -11.41
CA ILE A 130 19.10 -0.85 -11.20
C ILE A 130 19.81 -1.39 -12.45
N ARG A 131 21.02 -1.92 -12.29
CA ARG A 131 21.83 -2.52 -13.37
C ARG A 131 22.26 -3.96 -13.09
N SER A 132 22.06 -4.46 -11.87
CA SER A 132 22.48 -5.80 -11.46
C SER A 132 21.53 -6.41 -10.43
N VAL A 133 21.58 -7.74 -10.30
CA VAL A 133 20.75 -8.50 -9.33
C VAL A 133 21.04 -8.08 -7.88
N PRO A 134 22.31 -7.92 -7.42
CA PRO A 134 22.57 -7.46 -6.06
C PRO A 134 21.98 -6.07 -5.76
N GLN A 135 22.01 -5.17 -6.74
CA GLN A 135 21.37 -3.85 -6.61
C GLN A 135 19.84 -3.98 -6.48
N ALA A 136 19.21 -4.83 -7.30
CA ALA A 136 17.79 -5.10 -7.21
C ALA A 136 17.39 -5.66 -5.84
N MET A 137 18.16 -6.60 -5.30
CA MET A 137 17.94 -7.15 -3.96
C MET A 137 18.06 -6.08 -2.88
N LEU A 138 19.16 -5.32 -2.85
CA LEU A 138 19.37 -4.26 -1.85
C LEU A 138 18.26 -3.21 -1.90
N LYS A 139 17.87 -2.77 -3.10
CA LYS A 139 16.79 -1.78 -3.24
C LYS A 139 15.42 -2.34 -2.83
N SER A 140 15.17 -3.62 -3.04
CA SER A 140 13.94 -4.29 -2.60
C SER A 140 13.87 -4.46 -1.08
N VAL A 141 15.00 -4.74 -0.43
CA VAL A 141 15.10 -4.72 1.04
C VAL A 141 14.80 -3.31 1.57
N LYS A 142 15.43 -2.28 1.01
CA LYS A 142 15.16 -0.88 1.39
C LYS A 142 13.70 -0.50 1.18
N PHE A 143 13.10 -0.94 0.07
CA PHE A 143 11.67 -0.73 -0.20
C PHE A 143 10.78 -1.40 0.85
N GLY A 144 11.06 -2.64 1.26
CA GLY A 144 10.29 -3.29 2.32
C GLY A 144 10.36 -2.52 3.63
N PHE A 145 11.57 -2.18 4.08
CA PHE A 145 11.79 -1.53 5.38
C PHE A 145 11.44 -0.04 5.44
N VAL A 146 11.38 0.69 4.32
CA VAL A 146 10.91 2.10 4.37
C VAL A 146 9.46 2.20 4.86
N HIS A 147 8.66 1.14 4.68
CA HIS A 147 7.28 1.11 5.15
C HIS A 147 7.15 1.09 6.68
N ALA A 148 8.22 0.74 7.41
CA ALA A 148 8.27 0.90 8.85
C ALA A 148 8.08 2.37 9.25
N VAL A 149 8.49 3.34 8.41
CA VAL A 149 8.32 4.78 8.66
C VAL A 149 6.84 5.16 8.78
N VAL A 150 5.96 4.54 7.98
CA VAL A 150 4.50 4.76 8.06
C VAL A 150 3.81 3.81 9.04
N GLY A 151 4.58 3.11 9.87
CA GLY A 151 4.11 2.29 10.97
C GLY A 151 3.79 0.84 10.62
N VAL A 152 4.12 0.36 9.41
CA VAL A 152 3.91 -1.04 9.03
C VAL A 152 4.77 -1.96 9.92
N PRO A 153 4.20 -3.05 10.49
CA PRO A 153 4.96 -4.00 11.30
C PRO A 153 6.15 -4.63 10.55
N LEU A 154 7.23 -4.95 11.26
CA LEU A 154 8.46 -5.47 10.64
C LEU A 154 8.25 -6.76 9.84
N GLY A 155 7.37 -7.66 10.28
CA GLY A 155 7.03 -8.88 9.53
C GLY A 155 6.42 -8.57 8.15
N PHE A 156 5.57 -7.55 8.06
CA PHE A 156 5.05 -7.07 6.78
C PHE A 156 6.09 -6.30 5.97
N CYS A 157 7.01 -5.57 6.61
CA CYS A 157 8.14 -4.94 5.93
C CYS A 157 9.02 -5.98 5.22
N VAL A 158 9.27 -7.13 5.86
CA VAL A 158 9.97 -8.26 5.24
C VAL A 158 9.15 -8.85 4.09
N ALA A 159 7.84 -9.04 4.27
CA ALA A 159 6.98 -9.53 3.20
C ALA A 159 6.98 -8.61 1.97
N LEU A 160 7.04 -7.28 2.16
CA LEU A 160 7.09 -6.27 1.10
C LEU A 160 8.39 -6.29 0.26
N ILE A 161 9.41 -7.03 0.69
CA ILE A 161 10.60 -7.29 -0.14
C ILE A 161 10.21 -8.05 -1.41
N LEU A 162 9.25 -8.98 -1.31
CA LEU A 162 8.77 -9.79 -2.45
C LEU A 162 8.21 -8.94 -3.59
N PRO A 163 7.20 -8.06 -3.39
CA PRO A 163 6.75 -7.15 -4.44
C PRO A 163 7.86 -6.21 -4.89
N GLY A 164 8.75 -5.79 -3.99
CA GLY A 164 9.92 -5.00 -4.36
C GLY A 164 10.84 -5.67 -5.38
N LEU A 165 11.07 -6.99 -5.23
CA LEU A 165 11.84 -7.80 -6.16
C LEU A 165 11.13 -7.95 -7.50
N VAL A 166 9.82 -8.21 -7.49
CA VAL A 166 9.01 -8.30 -8.71
C VAL A 166 9.04 -6.98 -9.48
N PHE A 167 8.84 -5.84 -8.81
CA PHE A 167 8.89 -4.53 -9.46
C PHE A 167 10.29 -4.20 -9.98
N SER A 168 11.34 -4.62 -9.28
CA SER A 168 12.71 -4.51 -9.79
C SER A 168 12.92 -5.36 -11.05
N TRP A 169 12.39 -6.58 -11.10
CA TRP A 169 12.41 -7.40 -12.32
C TRP A 169 11.62 -6.74 -13.45
N VAL A 170 10.39 -6.26 -13.20
CA VAL A 170 9.58 -5.54 -14.19
C VAL A 170 10.31 -4.30 -14.72
N TYR A 171 10.98 -3.55 -13.82
CA TYR A 171 11.80 -2.40 -14.18
C TYR A 171 12.90 -2.79 -15.18
N THR A 172 13.58 -3.92 -15.02
CA THR A 172 14.60 -4.37 -15.99
C THR A 172 14.03 -4.67 -17.39
N LYS A 173 12.70 -4.87 -17.51
CA LYS A 173 12.03 -5.19 -18.78
C LYS A 173 11.47 -3.96 -19.51
N GLY A 174 11.19 -2.86 -18.80
CA GLY A 174 10.51 -1.70 -19.40
C GLY A 174 10.72 -0.37 -18.68
N GLY A 175 11.71 -0.30 -17.81
CA GLY A 175 12.05 0.89 -17.03
C GLY A 175 10.97 1.30 -16.02
N THR A 176 11.14 2.50 -15.46
CA THR A 176 10.28 3.05 -14.41
C THR A 176 8.81 3.10 -14.79
N ARG A 177 8.49 3.38 -16.06
CA ARG A 177 7.09 3.52 -16.50
C ARG A 177 6.34 2.19 -16.45
N LEU A 178 6.97 1.09 -16.88
CA LEU A 178 6.34 -0.22 -16.81
C LEU A 178 6.21 -0.70 -15.36
N SER A 179 7.25 -0.50 -14.55
CA SER A 179 7.21 -0.89 -13.14
C SER A 179 6.18 -0.06 -12.36
N THR A 180 6.01 1.23 -12.70
CA THR A 180 4.93 2.08 -12.17
C THR A 180 3.55 1.50 -12.47
N ALA A 181 3.31 1.05 -13.70
CA ALA A 181 2.01 0.47 -14.06
C ALA A 181 1.71 -0.82 -13.26
N TRP A 182 2.72 -1.69 -13.07
CA TRP A 182 2.59 -2.90 -12.26
C TRP A 182 2.37 -2.60 -10.78
N HIS A 183 3.17 -1.69 -10.23
CA HIS A 183 3.06 -1.28 -8.84
C HIS A 183 1.71 -0.61 -8.57
N ALA A 184 1.26 0.28 -9.45
CA ALA A 184 -0.07 0.88 -9.35
C ALA A 184 -1.19 -0.17 -9.44
N THR A 185 -1.07 -1.17 -10.32
CA THR A 185 -2.03 -2.29 -10.42
C THR A 185 -2.09 -3.08 -9.10
N TYR A 186 -0.93 -3.41 -8.53
CA TYR A 186 -0.82 -4.06 -7.22
C TYR A 186 -1.50 -3.24 -6.11
N ASN A 187 -1.24 -1.92 -6.06
CA ASN A 187 -1.84 -1.03 -5.07
C ASN A 187 -3.37 -0.90 -5.24
N TYR A 188 -3.87 -0.88 -6.48
CA TYR A 188 -5.32 -0.89 -6.74
C TYR A 188 -5.98 -2.18 -6.24
N ILE A 189 -5.35 -3.34 -6.46
CA ILE A 189 -5.85 -4.62 -5.94
C ILE A 189 -5.95 -4.56 -4.41
N ILE A 190 -4.90 -4.09 -3.72
CA ILE A 190 -4.92 -3.93 -2.26
C ILE A 190 -6.04 -2.97 -1.84
N LEU A 191 -6.20 -1.85 -2.54
CA LEU A 191 -7.22 -0.85 -2.22
C LEU A 191 -8.64 -1.45 -2.35
N VAL A 192 -8.91 -2.19 -3.42
CA VAL A 192 -10.20 -2.86 -3.65
C VAL A 192 -10.47 -3.92 -2.60
N VAL A 193 -9.47 -4.73 -2.25
CA VAL A 193 -9.57 -5.72 -1.16
C VAL A 193 -9.90 -5.01 0.16
N ALA A 194 -9.15 -3.96 0.51
CA ALA A 194 -9.39 -3.20 1.73
C ALA A 194 -10.80 -2.60 1.78
N PHE A 195 -11.27 -1.98 0.68
CA PHE A 195 -12.63 -1.45 0.57
C PHE A 195 -13.69 -2.55 0.78
N THR A 196 -13.50 -3.69 0.11
CA THR A 196 -14.45 -4.81 0.17
C THR A 196 -14.58 -5.36 1.59
N PHE A 197 -13.47 -5.58 2.29
CA PHE A 197 -13.50 -6.12 3.66
C PHE A 197 -14.02 -5.12 4.69
N LEU A 198 -13.68 -3.83 4.56
CA LEU A 198 -14.04 -2.82 5.55
C LEU A 198 -15.47 -2.27 5.36
N TYR A 199 -15.96 -2.20 4.13
CA TYR A 199 -17.22 -1.54 3.80
C TYR A 199 -18.19 -2.43 3.02
N GLY A 200 -17.69 -3.19 2.04
CA GLY A 200 -18.53 -4.04 1.19
C GLY A 200 -19.23 -5.17 1.94
N LEU A 201 -18.46 -6.04 2.59
CA LEU A 201 -19.00 -7.21 3.32
C LEU A 201 -19.92 -6.81 4.49
N PRO A 202 -19.58 -5.83 5.35
CA PRO A 202 -20.48 -5.39 6.41
C PRO A 202 -21.81 -4.84 5.87
N PHE A 203 -21.77 -4.06 4.79
CA PHE A 203 -22.98 -3.54 4.15
C PHE A 203 -23.88 -4.65 3.61
N LEU A 204 -23.31 -5.64 2.92
CA LEU A 204 -24.06 -6.81 2.44
C LEU A 204 -24.69 -7.59 3.60
N GLY A 205 -23.98 -7.76 4.71
CA GLY A 205 -24.51 -8.40 5.92
C GLY A 205 -25.70 -7.67 6.54
N GLN A 206 -25.74 -6.33 6.46
CA GLN A 206 -26.90 -5.54 6.90
C GLN A 206 -28.11 -5.70 5.99
N LEU A 207 -27.91 -5.89 4.68
CA LEU A 207 -29.00 -6.11 3.73
C LEU A 207 -29.65 -7.48 3.93
N THR A 208 -28.86 -8.52 4.21
CA THR A 208 -29.38 -9.88 4.41
C THR A 208 -30.05 -10.07 5.77
N THR A 209 -29.60 -9.37 6.81
CA THR A 209 -30.19 -9.47 8.16
C THR A 209 -31.51 -8.71 8.33
N ARG A 210 -31.80 -7.70 7.50
CA ARG A 210 -33.09 -6.97 7.53
C ARG A 210 -34.27 -7.73 6.91
N GLN A 211 -34.03 -8.90 6.32
CA GLN A 211 -35.05 -9.72 5.67
C GLN A 211 -35.53 -10.91 6.51
N ASN A 212 -35.04 -11.06 7.74
CA ASN A 212 -35.46 -12.06 8.73
C ASN A 212 -36.02 -11.36 9.97
#